data_AF-A0AAE0HDH2-F1
#
_entry.id   AF-A0AAE0HDH2-F1
#
_cell.length_a   1.000
_cell.length_b   1.000
_cell.length_c   1.000
_cell.angle_alpha   90.00
_cell.angle_beta   90.00
_cell.angle_gamma   90.00
#
_symmetry.space_group_name_H-M   'P 1'
#
loop_
_entity.id
_entity.type
_entity.pdbx_description
1 polymer ?
#
loop_
_entity_poly.entity_id
_entity_poly.type
_entity_poly.pdbx_seq_one_letter_code
_entity_poly.pdbx_strand_id
1 'polypeptide(L)'
;MKDIHIPNLFFITTPTPLTTRTRRSQTKPTPSSPLHPNHSSKSIAMASATWTFNPLPPLPPALFPNTAFYNATSSASPNLTYQISLSYPFAWGPRSLPTTAITNRTANAVYVLDGNAFAATAADFLKRRWPVDPSQPDALVVGVGYPLTDSVYAMTQRAIDFGAPMPGEPVSAGGADAFLDFVGSHLRPWVRDAVFPGVEFPRDALYGHSSGGLFVAWALTVRPEMFDTWIAASPSLTLRNGTVIGEVTERFGDGMGLEGEVQWSGNGTRPAVFVGYGESEDYPVRRRTQTEAQFQARKDLLQSFGPGKLSHELYDRLVGSGNMRDVVLKEYAGQEHAEVGGSALMDGIAYFLDW
;
A
#
# COMPACT_ATOMS: atom_id res chain seq x y z
N MET A 1 -11.42 -12.89 36.54
CA MET A 1 -10.83 -11.74 35.83
C MET A 1 -9.70 -12.30 34.98
N LYS A 2 -9.89 -12.39 33.66
CA LYS A 2 -8.82 -12.71 32.72
C LYS A 2 -8.48 -11.39 32.03
N ASP A 3 -7.24 -10.94 32.16
CA ASP A 3 -6.72 -9.78 31.47
C ASP A 3 -6.92 -9.95 29.97
N ILE A 4 -7.73 -9.08 29.38
CA ILE A 4 -7.85 -8.96 27.93
C ILE A 4 -6.63 -8.14 27.49
N HIS A 5 -5.60 -8.85 27.06
CA HIS A 5 -4.46 -8.26 26.38
C HIS A 5 -4.96 -7.75 25.02
N ILE A 6 -5.15 -6.43 24.89
CA ILE A 6 -5.33 -5.80 23.58
C ILE A 6 -3.95 -5.85 22.93
N PRO A 7 -3.74 -6.62 21.84
CA PRO A 7 -2.45 -6.64 21.20
C PRO A 7 -2.11 -5.23 20.70
N ASN A 8 -0.86 -4.83 20.85
CA ASN A 8 -0.28 -3.59 20.33
C ASN A 8 -0.40 -3.56 18.79
N LEU A 9 -1.59 -3.25 18.26
CA LEU A 9 -1.83 -3.17 16.82
C LEU A 9 -1.28 -1.88 16.20
N PHE A 10 -0.80 -0.91 17.00
CA PHE A 10 -0.59 0.45 16.49
C PHE A 10 0.66 1.19 16.99
N PHE A 11 1.50 0.61 17.86
CA PHE A 11 2.64 1.35 18.42
C PHE A 11 3.97 0.58 18.38
N ILE A 12 4.96 1.18 17.70
CA ILE A 12 6.33 1.22 18.20
C ILE A 12 6.50 2.65 18.74
N THR A 13 6.59 2.78 20.06
CA THR A 13 6.80 4.06 20.76
C THR A 13 8.17 4.64 20.41
N THR A 14 8.22 5.88 19.94
CA THR A 14 9.46 6.70 19.93
C THR A 14 9.91 7.00 21.36
N PRO A 15 11.23 7.06 21.66
CA PRO A 15 11.70 7.30 23.02
C PRO A 15 11.45 8.73 23.50
N THR A 16 11.02 8.85 24.75
CA THR A 16 10.73 10.08 25.50
C THR A 16 11.94 11.04 25.55
N PRO A 17 11.78 12.36 25.39
CA PRO A 17 12.87 13.30 25.62
C PRO A 17 13.04 13.61 27.11
N LEU A 18 14.28 13.51 27.60
CA LEU A 18 14.71 14.01 28.90
C LEU A 18 14.63 15.55 28.92
N THR A 19 13.85 16.09 29.85
CA THR A 19 13.89 17.50 30.24
C THR A 19 15.09 17.76 31.16
N THR A 20 15.93 18.74 30.81
CA THR A 20 16.45 19.70 31.79
C THR A 20 16.71 21.05 31.13
N ARG A 21 16.23 22.09 31.81
CA ARG A 21 16.17 23.48 31.38
C ARG A 21 17.33 24.23 32.04
N THR A 22 18.15 24.93 31.27
CA THR A 22 19.02 25.99 31.79
C THR A 22 18.98 27.20 30.88
N ARG A 23 18.66 28.34 31.49
CA ARG A 23 18.39 29.66 30.89
C ARG A 23 19.70 30.41 30.71
N ARG A 24 19.98 30.98 29.53
CA ARG A 24 20.82 32.18 29.36
C ARG A 24 20.52 32.89 28.03
N SER A 25 20.85 34.17 28.00
CA SER A 25 20.23 35.26 27.24
C SER A 25 20.88 35.60 25.90
N GLN A 26 20.06 36.18 25.01
CA GLN A 26 20.34 37.22 24.00
C GLN A 26 21.39 36.97 22.90
N THR A 27 20.95 36.97 21.64
CA THR A 27 21.08 38.10 20.69
C THR A 27 20.47 37.72 19.33
N LYS A 28 19.92 38.70 18.62
CA LYS A 28 19.21 38.56 17.33
C LYS A 28 20.21 38.76 16.17
N PRO A 29 20.14 37.97 15.08
CA PRO A 29 20.42 38.54 13.76
C PRO A 29 19.31 38.24 12.73
N THR A 30 19.33 39.07 11.69
CA THR A 30 18.44 39.26 10.54
C THR A 30 18.22 38.03 9.66
N PRO A 31 17.13 37.97 8.86
CA PRO A 31 16.76 36.76 8.12
C PRO A 31 17.59 36.64 6.84
N SER A 32 18.28 35.50 6.69
CA SER A 32 18.76 35.02 5.40
C SER A 32 17.82 33.92 4.93
N SER A 33 17.38 34.00 3.67
CA SER A 33 16.50 33.02 3.03
C SER A 33 17.03 31.59 3.18
N PRO A 34 16.21 30.60 3.55
CA PRO A 34 16.61 29.22 3.41
C PRO A 34 16.59 28.85 1.92
N LEU A 35 17.77 28.50 1.41
CA LEU A 35 17.93 27.74 0.17
C LEU A 35 17.10 26.44 0.28
N HIS A 36 16.15 26.26 -0.64
CA HIS A 36 15.47 24.99 -0.83
C HIS A 36 16.50 23.91 -1.19
N PRO A 37 16.52 22.74 -0.52
CA PRO A 37 17.27 21.60 -1.00
C PRO A 37 16.59 21.09 -2.28
N ASN A 38 17.31 21.29 -3.39
CA ASN A 38 16.97 20.81 -4.71
C ASN A 38 16.81 19.27 -4.67
N HIS A 39 15.61 18.74 -4.84
CA HIS A 39 15.35 17.31 -5.05
C HIS A 39 15.73 16.88 -6.49
N SER A 40 16.85 17.39 -7.01
CA SER A 40 17.42 16.88 -8.26
C SER A 40 18.30 15.67 -7.95
N SER A 41 17.81 14.49 -8.36
CA SER A 41 18.63 13.30 -8.68
C SER A 41 19.63 12.86 -7.60
N LYS A 42 19.17 12.05 -6.64
CA LYS A 42 20.06 11.13 -5.92
C LYS A 42 19.58 9.70 -6.09
N SER A 43 19.79 9.18 -7.31
CA SER A 43 19.96 7.73 -7.48
C SER A 43 21.27 7.38 -6.76
N ILE A 44 21.16 6.98 -5.50
CA ILE A 44 22.22 6.20 -4.87
C ILE A 44 22.14 4.85 -5.58
N ALA A 45 23.17 4.53 -6.36
CA ALA A 45 23.37 3.20 -6.89
C ALA A 45 23.51 2.23 -5.71
N MET A 46 22.38 1.71 -5.22
CA MET A 46 22.35 0.48 -4.46
C MET A 46 22.95 -0.58 -5.39
N ALA A 47 24.02 -1.24 -4.97
CA ALA A 47 24.46 -2.45 -5.65
C ALA A 47 23.22 -3.33 -5.86
N SER A 48 22.88 -3.62 -7.12
CA SER A 48 21.61 -4.28 -7.48
C SER A 48 21.46 -5.55 -6.63
N ALA A 49 20.58 -5.47 -5.63
CA ALA A 49 20.29 -6.60 -4.78
C ALA A 49 19.65 -7.66 -5.66
N THR A 50 20.25 -8.85 -5.72
CA THR A 50 19.65 -9.93 -6.49
C THR A 50 18.57 -10.58 -5.65
N TRP A 51 17.34 -10.59 -6.16
CA TRP A 51 16.21 -11.27 -5.54
C TRP A 51 16.03 -12.66 -6.13
N THR A 52 15.88 -13.66 -5.26
CA THR A 52 15.60 -15.05 -5.64
C THR A 52 14.22 -15.45 -5.14
N PHE A 53 13.41 -16.05 -6.00
CA PHE A 53 12.04 -16.48 -5.69
C PHE A 53 11.97 -18.01 -5.65
N ASN A 54 11.91 -18.56 -4.44
CA ASN A 54 11.91 -20.00 -4.20
C ASN A 54 10.47 -20.51 -4.01
N PRO A 55 9.97 -21.44 -4.83
CA PRO A 55 8.61 -21.94 -4.70
C PRO A 55 8.44 -22.71 -3.39
N LEU A 56 7.32 -22.48 -2.70
CA LEU A 56 6.87 -23.33 -1.61
C LEU A 56 6.22 -24.60 -2.18
N PRO A 57 6.20 -25.71 -1.40
CA PRO A 57 5.54 -26.94 -1.81
C PRO A 57 4.10 -26.70 -2.29
N PRO A 58 3.64 -27.41 -3.32
CA PRO A 58 2.27 -27.27 -3.79
C PRO A 58 1.28 -27.67 -2.71
N LEU A 59 0.28 -26.81 -2.48
CA LEU A 59 -0.85 -27.11 -1.62
C LEU A 59 -1.89 -27.93 -2.40
N PRO A 60 -2.73 -28.75 -1.74
CA PRO A 60 -3.77 -29.52 -2.41
C PRO A 60 -4.65 -28.63 -3.30
N PRO A 61 -4.77 -28.90 -4.61
CA PRO A 61 -5.55 -28.08 -5.53
C PRO A 61 -7.02 -27.97 -5.15
N ALA A 62 -7.58 -28.98 -4.47
CA ALA A 62 -8.94 -28.95 -3.96
C ALA A 62 -9.16 -27.90 -2.85
N LEU A 63 -8.09 -27.45 -2.19
CA LEU A 63 -8.15 -26.42 -1.14
C LEU A 63 -7.70 -25.06 -1.67
N PHE A 64 -6.66 -25.02 -2.51
CA PHE A 64 -6.10 -23.79 -3.06
C PHE A 64 -5.93 -23.88 -4.58
N PRO A 65 -7.04 -23.91 -5.34
CA PRO A 65 -6.98 -24.02 -6.79
C PRO A 65 -6.36 -22.76 -7.40
N ASN A 66 -5.45 -22.96 -8.35
CA ASN A 66 -4.79 -21.90 -9.11
C ASN A 66 -4.15 -20.83 -8.23
N THR A 67 -3.54 -21.29 -7.14
CA THR A 67 -2.78 -20.44 -6.21
C THR A 67 -1.41 -21.05 -5.95
N ALA A 68 -0.35 -20.24 -5.99
CA ALA A 68 1.03 -20.63 -5.70
C ALA A 68 1.67 -19.68 -4.68
N PHE A 69 2.69 -20.16 -3.98
CA PHE A 69 3.40 -19.38 -2.97
C PHE A 69 4.91 -19.50 -3.17
N TYR A 70 5.62 -18.42 -2.92
CA TYR A 70 7.07 -18.32 -3.08
C TYR A 70 7.66 -17.54 -1.91
N ASN A 71 8.88 -17.91 -1.49
CA ASN A 71 9.70 -17.07 -0.63
C ASN A 71 10.66 -16.27 -1.51
N ALA A 72 10.55 -14.94 -1.46
CA ALA A 72 11.48 -14.02 -2.10
C ALA A 72 12.54 -13.59 -1.08
N THR A 73 13.81 -13.83 -1.41
CA THR A 73 14.96 -13.50 -0.56
C THR A 73 15.96 -12.61 -1.32
N SER A 74 16.64 -11.72 -0.60
CA SER A 74 17.58 -10.77 -1.17
C SER A 74 19.03 -11.11 -0.77
N SER A 75 19.95 -11.06 -1.74
CA SER A 75 21.38 -11.20 -1.47
C SER A 75 21.94 -10.07 -0.59
N ALA A 76 21.33 -8.88 -0.63
CA ALA A 76 21.74 -7.72 0.15
C ALA A 76 21.10 -7.67 1.55
N SER A 77 20.06 -8.48 1.79
CA SER A 77 19.33 -8.52 3.06
C SER A 77 18.90 -9.96 3.36
N PRO A 78 19.84 -10.84 3.75
CA PRO A 78 19.58 -12.28 3.88
C PRO A 78 18.56 -12.64 4.97
N ASN A 79 18.32 -11.72 5.93
CA ASN A 79 17.33 -11.90 6.98
C ASN A 79 15.92 -11.41 6.58
N LEU A 80 15.79 -10.74 5.44
CA LEU A 80 14.52 -10.28 4.91
C LEU A 80 13.98 -11.35 3.95
N THR A 81 12.79 -11.85 4.25
CA THR A 81 12.04 -12.75 3.37
C THR A 81 10.63 -12.21 3.19
N TYR A 82 10.24 -11.98 1.94
CA TYR A 82 8.84 -11.76 1.59
C TYR A 82 8.21 -13.09 1.18
N GLN A 83 6.97 -13.32 1.60
CA GLN A 83 6.15 -14.41 1.08
C GLN A 83 5.22 -13.87 0.01
N ILE A 84 5.39 -14.36 -1.21
CA ILE A 84 4.60 -13.94 -2.37
C ILE A 84 3.54 -14.99 -2.63
N SER A 85 2.28 -14.57 -2.70
CA SER A 85 1.17 -15.41 -3.13
C SER A 85 0.72 -14.98 -4.53
N LEU A 86 0.49 -15.95 -5.40
CA LEU A 86 -0.02 -15.73 -6.75
C LEU A 86 -1.35 -16.45 -6.87
N SER A 87 -2.41 -15.79 -7.32
CA SER A 87 -3.68 -16.44 -7.68
C SER A 87 -4.14 -16.00 -9.06
N TYR A 88 -4.44 -16.97 -9.93
CA TYR A 88 -4.76 -16.75 -11.35
C TYR A 88 -6.10 -17.41 -11.74
N PRO A 89 -6.69 -17.04 -12.90
CA PRO A 89 -7.99 -17.55 -13.32
C PRO A 89 -8.06 -19.08 -13.41
N PHE A 90 -9.21 -19.67 -13.10
CA PHE A 90 -9.43 -21.12 -13.22
C PHE A 90 -9.31 -21.63 -14.66
N ALA A 91 -9.68 -20.80 -15.64
CA ALA A 91 -9.64 -21.14 -17.05
C ALA A 91 -8.21 -21.36 -17.59
N TRP A 92 -7.18 -20.99 -16.83
CA TRP A 92 -5.78 -21.14 -17.23
C TRP A 92 -5.23 -22.55 -16.97
N GLY A 93 -6.09 -23.46 -16.51
CA GLY A 93 -5.77 -24.86 -16.26
C GLY A 93 -5.32 -25.13 -14.82
N PRO A 94 -5.16 -26.41 -14.44
CA PRO A 94 -4.79 -26.78 -13.09
C PRO A 94 -3.34 -26.38 -12.76
N ARG A 95 -3.05 -26.15 -11.47
CA ARG A 95 -1.70 -25.82 -10.97
C ARG A 95 -0.60 -26.81 -11.39
N SER A 96 -0.94 -28.06 -11.69
CA SER A 96 0.02 -29.05 -12.18
C SER A 96 0.57 -28.69 -13.56
N LEU A 97 -0.12 -27.85 -14.34
CA LEU A 97 0.43 -27.26 -15.54
C LEU A 97 1.41 -26.15 -15.16
N PRO A 98 2.63 -26.16 -15.70
CA PRO A 98 3.56 -25.06 -15.47
C PRO A 98 2.94 -23.78 -16.04
N THR A 99 3.08 -22.67 -15.33
CA THR A 99 2.56 -21.37 -15.77
C THR A 99 3.15 -20.92 -17.11
N THR A 100 4.32 -21.43 -17.49
CA THR A 100 4.94 -21.25 -18.81
C THR A 100 4.16 -21.88 -19.96
N ALA A 101 3.24 -22.81 -19.68
CA ALA A 101 2.31 -23.35 -20.68
C ALA A 101 1.14 -22.38 -20.97
N ILE A 102 0.93 -21.37 -20.12
CA ILE A 102 -0.08 -20.34 -20.31
C ILE A 102 0.48 -19.32 -21.30
N THR A 103 -0.03 -19.35 -22.51
CA THR A 103 0.45 -18.54 -23.64
C THR A 103 -0.72 -17.87 -24.34
N ASN A 104 -0.45 -16.76 -25.05
CA ASN A 104 -1.43 -15.99 -25.81
C ASN A 104 -2.62 -15.54 -24.95
N ARG A 105 -2.34 -15.07 -23.72
CA ARG A 105 -3.34 -14.50 -22.82
C ARG A 105 -3.00 -13.05 -22.51
N THR A 106 -4.03 -12.29 -22.17
CA THR A 106 -3.90 -10.93 -21.66
C THR A 106 -4.58 -10.90 -20.31
N ALA A 107 -3.92 -10.37 -19.29
CA ALA A 107 -4.49 -10.25 -17.95
C ALA A 107 -4.00 -9.00 -17.24
N ASN A 108 -4.86 -8.40 -16.42
CA ASN A 108 -4.45 -7.36 -15.50
C ASN A 108 -3.79 -7.97 -14.25
N ALA A 109 -3.01 -7.20 -13.49
CA ALA A 109 -2.46 -7.66 -12.22
C ALA A 109 -2.76 -6.70 -11.06
N VAL A 110 -3.22 -7.24 -9.93
CA VAL A 110 -3.44 -6.49 -8.70
C VAL A 110 -2.41 -6.93 -7.66
N TYR A 111 -1.53 -6.00 -7.28
CA TYR A 111 -0.53 -6.18 -6.24
C TYR A 111 -1.14 -5.79 -4.89
N VAL A 112 -1.15 -6.72 -3.95
CA VAL A 112 -1.87 -6.58 -2.67
C VAL A 112 -0.86 -6.61 -1.53
N LEU A 113 -0.64 -5.44 -0.91
CA LEU A 113 0.20 -5.31 0.29
C LEU A 113 -0.48 -5.95 1.51
N ASP A 114 0.31 -6.26 2.55
CA ASP A 114 -0.14 -7.09 3.67
C ASP A 114 -0.82 -8.38 3.15
N GLY A 115 -0.17 -9.04 2.18
CA GLY A 115 -0.76 -10.13 1.40
C GLY A 115 -1.26 -11.31 2.23
N ASN A 116 -0.67 -11.54 3.42
CA ASN A 116 -1.17 -12.55 4.37
C ASN A 116 -2.61 -12.25 4.84
N ALA A 117 -3.01 -10.98 4.91
CA ALA A 117 -4.34 -10.55 5.35
C ALA A 117 -5.33 -10.43 4.19
N PHE A 118 -4.89 -9.96 3.01
CA PHE A 118 -5.81 -9.50 1.96
C PHE A 118 -5.78 -10.30 0.65
N ALA A 119 -4.70 -11.02 0.33
CA ALA A 119 -4.57 -11.65 -0.99
C ALA A 119 -5.61 -12.74 -1.25
N ALA A 120 -5.98 -13.53 -0.22
CA ALA A 120 -7.04 -14.53 -0.34
C ALA A 120 -8.41 -13.87 -0.61
N THR A 121 -8.73 -12.78 0.08
CA THR A 121 -9.96 -12.01 -0.15
C THR A 121 -10.03 -11.46 -1.57
N ALA A 122 -8.92 -10.90 -2.09
CA ALA A 122 -8.83 -10.43 -3.47
C ALA A 122 -9.03 -11.58 -4.49
N ALA A 123 -8.38 -12.73 -4.25
CA ALA A 123 -8.49 -13.88 -5.12
C ALA A 123 -9.92 -14.42 -5.17
N ASP A 124 -10.56 -14.57 -4.01
CA ASP A 124 -11.94 -15.02 -3.91
C ASP A 124 -12.92 -14.02 -4.53
N PHE A 125 -12.67 -12.72 -4.39
CA PHE A 125 -13.48 -11.69 -5.05
C PHE A 125 -13.44 -11.84 -6.58
N LEU A 126 -12.25 -11.89 -7.19
CA LEU A 126 -12.10 -12.03 -8.64
C LEU A 126 -12.73 -13.33 -9.17
N LYS A 127 -12.51 -14.44 -8.46
CA LYS A 127 -13.06 -15.76 -8.82
C LYS A 127 -14.58 -15.81 -8.69
N ARG A 128 -15.17 -15.14 -7.68
CA ARG A 128 -16.63 -15.04 -7.51
C ARG A 128 -17.27 -14.08 -8.50
N ARG A 129 -16.57 -13.04 -8.92
CA ARG A 129 -17.07 -12.06 -9.90
C ARG A 129 -17.17 -12.66 -11.31
N TRP A 130 -16.20 -13.46 -11.72
CA TRP A 130 -16.16 -14.10 -13.05
C TRP A 130 -17.49 -14.74 -13.54
N PRO A 131 -18.18 -15.63 -12.79
CA PRO A 131 -19.43 -16.25 -13.27
C PRO A 131 -20.62 -15.30 -13.39
N VAL A 132 -20.58 -14.13 -12.76
CA VAL A 132 -21.67 -13.13 -12.80
C VAL A 132 -21.33 -11.91 -13.66
N ASP A 133 -20.08 -11.80 -14.10
CA ASP A 133 -19.59 -10.77 -15.03
C ASP A 133 -18.55 -11.40 -15.98
N PRO A 134 -19.00 -12.11 -17.03
CA PRO A 134 -18.11 -12.79 -17.97
C PRO A 134 -17.33 -11.82 -18.87
N SER A 135 -17.64 -10.51 -18.84
CA SER A 135 -16.88 -9.47 -19.54
C SER A 135 -15.68 -8.97 -18.75
N GLN A 136 -15.56 -9.32 -17.47
CA GLN A 136 -14.37 -9.01 -16.67
C GLN A 136 -13.11 -9.51 -17.40
N PRO A 137 -12.06 -8.69 -17.53
CA PRO A 137 -10.78 -9.17 -18.04
C PRO A 137 -10.14 -10.17 -17.07
N ASP A 138 -9.36 -11.13 -17.60
CA ASP A 138 -8.54 -12.00 -16.76
C ASP A 138 -7.67 -11.15 -15.81
N ALA A 139 -7.54 -11.57 -14.56
CA ALA A 139 -6.81 -10.83 -13.55
C ALA A 139 -6.01 -11.76 -12.62
N LEU A 140 -4.76 -11.38 -12.36
CA LEU A 140 -3.86 -12.01 -11.41
C LEU A 140 -3.88 -11.25 -10.08
N VAL A 141 -3.89 -11.97 -8.96
CA VAL A 141 -3.57 -11.41 -7.64
C VAL A 141 -2.13 -11.74 -7.29
N VAL A 142 -1.34 -10.71 -6.97
CA VAL A 142 0.02 -10.82 -6.46
C VAL A 142 0.04 -10.30 -5.02
N GLY A 143 -0.10 -11.21 -4.04
CA GLY A 143 0.00 -10.85 -2.64
C GLY A 143 1.44 -10.72 -2.18
N VAL A 144 1.77 -9.62 -1.51
CA VAL A 144 3.09 -9.36 -0.94
C VAL A 144 2.99 -9.37 0.58
N GLY A 145 3.46 -10.46 1.18
CA GLY A 145 3.41 -10.69 2.61
C GLY A 145 4.73 -11.17 3.18
N TYR A 146 4.65 -11.87 4.30
CA TYR A 146 5.78 -12.33 5.11
C TYR A 146 5.56 -13.80 5.51
N PRO A 147 6.62 -14.56 5.86
CA PRO A 147 6.49 -15.97 6.28
C PRO A 147 5.96 -16.10 7.71
N LEU A 148 4.71 -15.69 7.93
CA LEU A 148 4.02 -15.70 9.23
C LEU A 148 3.24 -17.00 9.44
N THR A 149 3.07 -17.40 10.70
CA THR A 149 2.34 -18.63 11.07
C THR A 149 1.24 -18.40 12.13
N ASP A 150 1.32 -17.32 12.90
CA ASP A 150 0.43 -17.02 14.03
C ASP A 150 -0.25 -15.64 13.93
N SER A 151 0.00 -14.90 12.84
CA SER A 151 -0.55 -13.57 12.55
C SER A 151 -0.67 -13.36 11.04
N VAL A 152 -1.53 -12.42 10.65
CA VAL A 152 -1.63 -11.93 9.25
C VAL A 152 -0.89 -10.61 9.04
N TYR A 153 -0.29 -10.04 10.09
CA TYR A 153 0.48 -8.80 10.03
C TYR A 153 1.85 -8.97 10.67
N ALA A 154 2.91 -8.64 9.91
CA ALA A 154 4.28 -8.57 10.41
C ALA A 154 4.56 -7.17 10.97
N MET A 155 4.00 -6.85 12.15
CA MET A 155 3.95 -5.47 12.69
C MET A 155 5.28 -4.71 12.63
N THR A 156 6.40 -5.37 12.98
CA THR A 156 7.73 -4.75 12.91
C THR A 156 8.18 -4.51 11.48
N GLN A 157 8.08 -5.51 10.61
CA GLN A 157 8.61 -5.41 9.25
C GLN A 157 7.75 -4.48 8.38
N ARG A 158 6.42 -4.52 8.51
CA ARG A 158 5.53 -3.61 7.78
C ARG A 158 5.71 -2.14 8.19
N ALA A 159 6.09 -1.87 9.44
CA ALA A 159 6.43 -0.51 9.87
C ALA A 159 7.72 0.02 9.22
N ILE A 160 8.65 -0.88 8.86
CA ILE A 160 9.86 -0.56 8.10
C ILE A 160 9.52 -0.39 6.61
N ASP A 161 8.86 -1.39 6.01
CA ASP A 161 8.57 -1.42 4.57
C ASP A 161 7.59 -0.32 4.13
N PHE A 162 6.61 0.05 4.97
CA PHE A 162 5.63 1.08 4.63
C PHE A 162 5.99 2.45 5.22
N GLY A 163 7.14 2.55 5.88
CA GLY A 163 7.58 3.74 6.58
C GLY A 163 8.19 4.77 5.63
N ALA A 164 7.37 5.62 5.02
CA ALA A 164 7.81 6.73 4.17
C ALA A 164 8.90 7.59 4.86
N PRO A 165 10.02 7.93 4.19
CA PRO A 165 11.10 8.71 4.80
C PRO A 165 10.63 10.07 5.30
N MET A 166 11.06 10.51 6.50
CA MET A 166 10.80 11.88 6.98
C MET A 166 12.02 12.80 6.78
N PRO A 167 11.81 14.11 6.57
CA PRO A 167 12.90 15.08 6.52
C PRO A 167 13.78 15.04 7.77
N GLY A 168 15.08 14.87 7.59
CA GLY A 168 16.06 14.82 8.69
C GLY A 168 16.20 13.45 9.36
N GLU A 169 15.39 12.44 9.00
CA GLU A 169 15.77 11.06 9.29
C GLU A 169 17.03 10.72 8.50
N PRO A 170 18.00 10.01 9.10
CA PRO A 170 19.07 9.42 8.32
C PRO A 170 18.42 8.68 7.16
N VAL A 171 18.96 8.83 5.95
CA VAL A 171 18.74 7.84 4.90
C VAL A 171 19.46 6.56 5.34
N SER A 172 19.05 5.97 6.46
CA SER A 172 19.30 4.57 6.72
C SER A 172 18.56 3.87 5.60
N ALA A 173 19.34 3.41 4.63
CA ALA A 173 18.85 2.80 3.41
C ALA A 173 17.68 1.86 3.69
N GLY A 174 16.57 2.07 2.99
CA GLY A 174 15.79 0.94 2.49
C GLY A 174 14.68 0.37 3.36
N GLY A 175 13.79 1.23 3.88
CA GLY A 175 12.42 0.79 4.21
C GLY A 175 11.53 0.88 2.97
N ALA A 176 10.72 1.94 2.90
CA ALA A 176 9.79 2.18 1.80
C ALA A 176 10.44 2.27 0.41
N ASP A 177 11.59 2.92 0.26
CA ASP A 177 12.30 2.97 -1.03
C ASP A 177 12.76 1.59 -1.51
N ALA A 178 13.34 0.79 -0.62
CA ALA A 178 13.79 -0.56 -0.98
C ALA A 178 12.62 -1.50 -1.20
N PHE A 179 11.53 -1.35 -0.43
CA PHE A 179 10.31 -2.11 -0.64
C PHE A 179 9.64 -1.74 -1.97
N LEU A 180 9.56 -0.45 -2.32
CA LEU A 180 9.06 0.01 -3.62
C LEU A 180 9.95 -0.47 -4.77
N ASP A 181 11.27 -0.53 -4.57
CA ASP A 181 12.20 -1.10 -5.54
C ASP A 181 12.07 -2.61 -5.67
N PHE A 182 11.84 -3.33 -4.57
CA PHE A 182 11.50 -4.74 -4.62
C PHE A 182 10.22 -4.97 -5.43
N VAL A 183 9.13 -4.25 -5.11
CA VAL A 183 7.84 -4.39 -5.82
C VAL A 183 7.99 -4.03 -7.30
N GLY A 184 8.58 -2.87 -7.60
CA GLY A 184 8.65 -2.31 -8.94
C GLY A 184 9.69 -2.97 -9.85
N SER A 185 10.91 -3.16 -9.35
CA SER A 185 12.06 -3.56 -10.17
C SER A 185 12.37 -5.05 -10.12
N HIS A 186 11.78 -5.80 -9.18
CA HIS A 186 12.08 -7.23 -8.99
C HIS A 186 10.84 -8.11 -9.06
N LEU A 187 9.83 -7.84 -8.24
CA LEU A 187 8.62 -8.65 -8.18
C LEU A 187 7.80 -8.54 -9.47
N ARG A 188 7.51 -7.32 -9.94
CA ARG A 188 6.75 -7.10 -11.18
C ARG A 188 7.41 -7.76 -12.40
N PRO A 189 8.71 -7.54 -12.71
CA PRO A 189 9.38 -8.27 -13.78
C PRO A 189 9.40 -9.77 -13.56
N TRP A 190 9.64 -10.26 -12.33
CA TRP A 190 9.64 -11.70 -12.08
C TRP A 190 8.28 -12.36 -12.36
N VAL A 191 7.16 -11.73 -11.96
CA VAL A 191 5.81 -12.22 -12.28
C VAL A 191 5.60 -12.29 -13.79
N ARG A 192 5.96 -11.22 -14.52
CA ARG A 192 5.73 -11.09 -15.97
C ARG A 192 6.63 -12.02 -16.77
N ASP A 193 7.93 -11.99 -16.50
CA ASP A 193 8.94 -12.59 -17.38
C ASP A 193 9.33 -14.01 -16.97
N ALA A 194 9.28 -14.34 -15.67
CA ALA A 194 9.67 -15.65 -15.17
C ALA A 194 8.47 -16.57 -14.91
N VAL A 195 7.40 -16.05 -14.31
CA VAL A 195 6.22 -16.87 -13.97
C VAL A 195 5.26 -16.98 -15.13
N PHE A 196 4.94 -15.88 -15.81
CA PHE A 196 3.95 -15.84 -16.89
C PHE A 196 4.48 -15.25 -18.22
N PRO A 197 5.59 -15.78 -18.78
CA PRO A 197 6.26 -15.19 -19.95
C PRO A 197 5.41 -15.11 -21.23
N GLY A 198 4.32 -15.88 -21.30
CA GLY A 198 3.38 -15.90 -22.43
C GLY A 198 2.12 -15.06 -22.22
N VAL A 199 2.07 -14.23 -21.18
CA VAL A 199 0.92 -13.41 -20.81
C VAL A 199 1.27 -11.93 -20.91
N GLU A 200 0.41 -11.17 -21.59
CA GLU A 200 0.52 -9.71 -21.64
C GLU A 200 -0.21 -9.07 -20.45
N PHE A 201 0.45 -8.12 -19.78
CA PHE A 201 -0.08 -7.41 -18.63
C PHE A 201 -0.26 -5.92 -18.94
N PRO A 202 -1.40 -5.51 -19.53
CA PRO A 202 -1.59 -4.15 -20.01
C PRO A 202 -1.82 -3.14 -18.89
N ARG A 203 -2.34 -3.58 -17.73
CA ARG A 203 -2.57 -2.71 -16.57
C ARG A 203 -2.22 -3.39 -15.26
N ASP A 204 -1.61 -2.63 -14.35
CA ASP A 204 -1.36 -3.05 -12.96
C ASP A 204 -2.03 -2.11 -11.95
N ALA A 205 -2.49 -2.67 -10.83
CA ALA A 205 -2.96 -1.92 -9.67
C ALA A 205 -2.13 -2.24 -8.42
N LEU A 206 -1.98 -1.26 -7.52
CA LEU A 206 -1.42 -1.47 -6.18
C LEU A 206 -2.46 -1.15 -5.11
N TYR A 207 -2.72 -2.12 -4.23
CA TYR A 207 -3.61 -1.98 -3.09
C TYR A 207 -2.83 -1.98 -1.77
N GLY A 208 -3.22 -1.11 -0.85
CA GLY A 208 -2.77 -1.11 0.53
C GLY A 208 -3.82 -0.58 1.51
N HIS A 209 -3.82 -1.15 2.72
CA HIS A 209 -4.70 -0.75 3.82
C HIS A 209 -3.92 -0.14 4.97
N SER A 210 -4.49 0.85 5.68
CA SER A 210 -3.87 1.44 6.87
C SER A 210 -2.51 2.06 6.52
N SER A 211 -1.42 1.63 7.17
CA SER A 211 -0.07 2.05 6.77
C SER A 211 0.34 1.55 5.38
N GLY A 212 -0.25 0.47 4.87
CA GLY A 212 -0.11 0.09 3.47
C GLY A 212 -0.80 1.09 2.53
N GLY A 213 -1.92 1.69 2.95
CA GLY A 213 -2.58 2.77 2.22
C GLY A 213 -1.76 4.07 2.23
N LEU A 214 -1.07 4.36 3.35
CA LEU A 214 -0.06 5.41 3.41
C LEU A 214 1.08 5.14 2.41
N PHE A 215 1.60 3.91 2.37
CA PHE A 215 2.63 3.54 1.41
C PHE A 215 2.15 3.70 -0.04
N VAL A 216 0.91 3.34 -0.36
CA VAL A 216 0.32 3.59 -1.68
C VAL A 216 0.31 5.08 -2.03
N ALA A 217 -0.16 5.93 -1.10
CA ALA A 217 -0.19 7.38 -1.32
C ALA A 217 1.23 7.95 -1.51
N TRP A 218 2.20 7.50 -0.72
CA TRP A 218 3.60 7.90 -0.85
C TRP A 218 4.23 7.38 -2.15
N ALA A 219 4.07 6.10 -2.47
CA ALA A 219 4.65 5.50 -3.67
C ALA A 219 4.12 6.15 -4.96
N LEU A 220 2.85 6.62 -4.95
CA LEU A 220 2.28 7.44 -6.01
C LEU A 220 3.08 8.74 -6.21
N THR A 221 3.53 9.41 -5.15
CA THR A 221 4.33 10.65 -5.31
C THR A 221 5.72 10.37 -5.87
N VAL A 222 6.29 9.20 -5.57
CA VAL A 222 7.67 8.84 -5.94
C VAL A 222 7.78 8.26 -7.35
N ARG A 223 6.91 7.31 -7.71
CA ARG A 223 6.92 6.61 -9.03
C ARG A 223 5.49 6.46 -9.56
N PRO A 224 4.80 7.56 -9.91
CA PRO A 224 3.39 7.53 -10.30
C PRO A 224 3.08 6.68 -11.53
N GLU A 225 4.04 6.54 -12.45
CA GLU A 225 3.96 5.71 -13.65
C GLU A 225 4.12 4.20 -13.38
N MET A 226 4.43 3.80 -12.14
CA MET A 226 4.65 2.39 -11.82
C MET A 226 3.37 1.55 -11.95
N PHE A 227 2.22 2.12 -11.58
CA PHE A 227 0.92 1.46 -11.61
C PHE A 227 -0.12 2.33 -12.30
N ASP A 228 -1.02 1.70 -13.04
CA ASP A 228 -2.15 2.37 -13.68
C ASP A 228 -3.22 2.81 -12.68
N THR A 229 -3.32 2.09 -11.55
CA THR A 229 -4.35 2.32 -10.54
C THR A 229 -3.81 2.12 -9.13
N TRP A 230 -4.04 3.12 -8.28
CA TRP A 230 -3.57 3.15 -6.89
C TRP A 230 -4.78 3.08 -5.97
N ILE A 231 -4.84 2.06 -5.11
CA ILE A 231 -5.99 1.79 -4.25
C ILE A 231 -5.55 1.94 -2.79
N ALA A 232 -5.88 3.09 -2.20
CA ALA A 232 -5.56 3.43 -0.82
C ALA A 232 -6.80 3.25 0.08
N ALA A 233 -6.80 2.18 0.88
CA ALA A 233 -7.86 1.89 1.84
C ALA A 233 -7.48 2.36 3.25
N SER A 234 -8.33 3.21 3.84
CA SER A 234 -8.14 3.87 5.13
C SER A 234 -6.70 4.30 5.37
N PRO A 235 -6.11 5.08 4.45
CA PRO A 235 -4.69 5.38 4.51
C PRO A 235 -4.36 6.12 5.81
N SER A 236 -3.35 5.64 6.55
CA SER A 236 -2.93 6.22 7.83
C SER A 236 -2.10 7.49 7.63
N LEU A 237 -2.72 8.53 7.06
CA LEU A 237 -2.09 9.75 6.58
C LEU A 237 -1.57 10.66 7.70
N THR A 238 -1.91 10.42 8.98
CA THR A 238 -1.29 11.14 10.13
C THR A 238 0.08 10.56 10.53
N LEU A 239 0.38 9.33 10.14
CA LEU A 239 1.68 8.74 10.43
C LEU A 239 2.79 9.55 9.74
N ARG A 240 4.01 9.43 10.26
CA ARG A 240 5.17 10.18 9.75
C ARG A 240 4.90 11.69 9.68
N ASN A 241 4.21 12.22 10.70
CA ASN A 241 3.83 13.64 10.83
C ASN A 241 2.96 14.17 9.67
N GLY A 242 2.33 13.28 8.90
CA GLY A 242 1.49 13.64 7.76
C GLY A 242 2.21 14.31 6.60
N THR A 243 3.51 14.07 6.42
CA THR A 243 4.31 14.67 5.33
C THR A 243 3.78 14.31 3.95
N VAL A 244 3.19 13.12 3.78
CA VAL A 244 2.68 12.63 2.49
C VAL A 244 1.67 13.57 1.82
N ILE A 245 0.88 14.32 2.60
CA ILE A 245 -0.08 15.30 2.06
C ILE A 245 0.66 16.48 1.40
N GLY A 246 1.77 16.92 2.01
CA GLY A 246 2.67 17.91 1.44
C GLY A 246 3.36 17.36 0.19
N GLU A 247 3.87 16.12 0.24
CA GLU A 247 4.54 15.46 -0.88
C GLU A 247 3.62 15.28 -2.10
N VAL A 248 2.32 14.97 -1.88
CA VAL A 248 1.31 14.94 -2.95
C VAL A 248 1.19 16.31 -3.62
N THR A 249 1.22 17.37 -2.83
CA THR A 249 1.12 18.75 -3.33
C THR A 249 2.37 19.18 -4.06
N GLU A 250 3.55 18.88 -3.53
CA GLU A 250 4.82 19.15 -4.20
C GLU A 250 4.90 18.40 -5.54
N ARG A 251 4.48 17.13 -5.54
CA ARG A 251 4.55 16.30 -6.75
C ARG A 251 3.54 16.70 -7.81
N PHE A 252 2.29 16.90 -7.43
CA PHE A 252 1.17 17.04 -8.39
C PHE A 252 0.59 18.45 -8.46
N GLY A 253 0.85 19.30 -7.48
CA GLY A 253 0.21 20.60 -7.32
C GLY A 253 -1.03 20.51 -6.44
N ASP A 254 -1.63 21.67 -6.14
CA ASP A 254 -2.81 21.79 -5.26
C ASP A 254 -4.11 22.15 -6.00
N GLY A 255 -4.05 22.39 -7.30
CA GLY A 255 -5.19 22.88 -8.07
C GLY A 255 -5.62 24.31 -7.76
N MET A 256 -4.88 25.03 -6.91
CA MET A 256 -5.12 26.41 -6.53
C MET A 256 -4.04 27.36 -7.06
N GLY A 257 -3.23 26.88 -8.00
CA GLY A 257 -2.19 27.67 -8.68
C GLY A 257 -0.76 27.28 -8.31
N LEU A 258 -0.55 26.32 -7.40
CA LEU A 258 0.75 25.69 -7.25
C LEU A 258 0.88 24.57 -8.28
N GLU A 259 1.82 24.74 -9.21
CA GLU A 259 2.20 23.68 -10.15
C GLU A 259 3.02 22.61 -9.43
N GLY A 260 2.74 21.34 -9.75
CA GLY A 260 3.52 20.21 -9.25
C GLY A 260 4.78 19.95 -10.05
N GLU A 261 5.71 19.18 -9.47
CA GLU A 261 6.94 18.76 -10.12
C GLU A 261 6.75 17.73 -11.24
N VAL A 262 5.63 17.00 -11.26
CA VAL A 262 5.42 15.91 -12.23
C VAL A 262 5.40 16.44 -13.66
N GLN A 263 6.12 15.74 -14.53
CA GLN A 263 6.11 15.98 -15.97
C GLN A 263 5.70 14.69 -16.67
N TRP A 264 4.51 14.69 -17.26
CA TRP A 264 4.05 13.55 -18.04
C TRP A 264 4.73 13.58 -19.41
N SER A 265 5.62 12.61 -19.68
CA SER A 265 6.25 12.46 -20.98
C SER A 265 5.44 11.50 -21.87
N GLY A 266 5.03 11.95 -23.06
CA GLY A 266 4.46 11.10 -24.10
C GLY A 266 3.03 10.61 -23.88
N ASN A 267 2.72 9.43 -24.44
CA ASN A 267 1.39 8.81 -24.51
C ASN A 267 1.00 7.99 -23.26
N GLY A 268 1.79 8.10 -22.17
CA GLY A 268 1.54 7.37 -20.93
C GLY A 268 0.25 7.85 -20.25
N THR A 269 -0.61 6.92 -19.83
CA THR A 269 -1.85 7.31 -19.14
C THR A 269 -1.53 7.77 -17.73
N ARG A 270 -2.03 8.95 -17.35
CA ARG A 270 -2.05 9.40 -15.96
C ARG A 270 -2.68 8.33 -15.06
N PRO A 271 -2.23 8.19 -13.80
CA PRO A 271 -2.74 7.17 -12.90
C PRO A 271 -4.20 7.47 -12.51
N ALA A 272 -4.94 6.40 -12.21
CA ALA A 272 -6.23 6.47 -11.54
C ALA A 272 -6.04 6.19 -10.04
N VAL A 273 -6.84 6.82 -9.18
CA VAL A 273 -6.71 6.66 -7.72
C VAL A 273 -8.05 6.38 -7.07
N PHE A 274 -8.12 5.32 -6.27
CA PHE A 274 -9.24 5.01 -5.41
C PHE A 274 -8.84 5.23 -3.96
N VAL A 275 -9.60 6.04 -3.23
CA VAL A 275 -9.47 6.26 -1.79
C VAL A 275 -10.73 5.77 -1.12
N GLY A 276 -10.61 4.83 -0.18
CA GLY A 276 -11.76 4.33 0.61
C GLY A 276 -11.52 4.51 2.09
N TYR A 277 -12.53 4.83 2.90
CA TYR A 277 -12.42 4.85 4.37
C TYR A 277 -13.75 4.53 5.05
N GLY A 278 -13.71 4.07 6.30
CA GLY A 278 -14.89 3.69 7.07
C GLY A 278 -15.43 4.87 7.89
N GLU A 279 -16.73 5.12 7.83
CA GLU A 279 -17.38 6.19 8.60
C GLU A 279 -17.16 6.03 10.12
N SER A 280 -17.24 4.78 10.61
CA SER A 280 -17.07 4.50 12.05
C SER A 280 -15.62 4.63 12.53
N GLU A 281 -14.67 4.92 11.64
CA GLU A 281 -13.32 5.32 12.07
C GLU A 281 -13.34 6.73 12.69
N ASP A 282 -14.07 7.68 12.08
CA ASP A 282 -14.25 9.02 12.62
C ASP A 282 -15.40 9.08 13.65
N TYR A 283 -16.43 8.26 13.45
CA TYR A 283 -17.64 8.26 14.26
C TYR A 283 -17.93 6.88 14.88
N PRO A 284 -17.04 6.36 15.74
CA PRO A 284 -17.20 5.01 16.29
C PRO A 284 -18.45 4.87 17.14
N VAL A 285 -19.17 3.77 16.95
CA VAL A 285 -20.36 3.42 17.73
C VAL A 285 -19.99 2.49 18.88
N ARG A 286 -20.53 2.72 20.08
CA ARG A 286 -20.27 1.88 21.26
C ARG A 286 -20.74 0.44 21.01
N ARG A 287 -19.87 -0.55 21.23
CA ARG A 287 -20.21 -1.97 21.05
C ARG A 287 -21.10 -2.46 22.21
N ARG A 288 -21.91 -3.49 21.94
CA ARG A 288 -22.90 -4.05 22.88
C ARG A 288 -22.33 -4.41 24.26
N THR A 289 -21.11 -4.93 24.30
CA THR A 289 -20.45 -5.40 25.53
C THR A 289 -19.40 -4.42 26.07
N GLN A 290 -19.19 -3.28 25.40
CA GLN A 290 -18.15 -2.33 25.74
C GLN A 290 -18.58 -1.47 26.92
N THR A 291 -17.71 -1.30 27.93
CA THR A 291 -17.94 -0.32 28.99
C THR A 291 -17.79 1.10 28.44
N GLU A 292 -18.29 2.11 29.16
CA GLU A 292 -18.14 3.50 28.73
C GLU A 292 -16.67 3.92 28.63
N ALA A 293 -15.84 3.52 29.61
CA ALA A 293 -14.41 3.80 29.59
C ALA A 293 -13.70 3.15 28.39
N GLN A 294 -14.03 1.89 28.08
CA GLN A 294 -13.48 1.22 26.89
C GLN A 294 -13.93 1.89 25.59
N PHE A 295 -15.16 2.42 25.55
CA PHE A 295 -15.68 3.13 24.40
C PHE A 295 -14.95 4.44 24.17
N GLN A 296 -14.81 5.26 25.21
CA GLN A 296 -14.06 6.52 25.11
C GLN A 296 -12.60 6.28 24.72
N ALA A 297 -11.92 5.30 25.32
CA ALA A 297 -10.53 4.99 24.95
C ALA A 297 -10.39 4.57 23.46
N ARG A 298 -11.33 3.77 22.94
CA ARG A 298 -11.33 3.40 21.51
C ARG A 298 -11.65 4.60 20.61
N LYS A 299 -12.60 5.42 21.02
CA LYS A 299 -12.99 6.63 20.30
C LYS A 299 -11.83 7.61 20.18
N ASP A 300 -11.16 7.90 21.29
CA ASP A 300 -10.01 8.80 21.32
C ASP A 300 -8.87 8.28 20.45
N LEU A 301 -8.61 6.97 20.46
CA LEU A 301 -7.61 6.35 19.59
C LEU A 301 -7.97 6.50 18.11
N LEU A 302 -9.17 6.10 17.69
CA LEU A 302 -9.55 6.13 16.27
C LEU A 302 -9.59 7.56 15.72
N GLN A 303 -10.17 8.48 16.48
CA GLN A 303 -10.27 9.89 16.08
C GLN A 303 -8.91 10.59 16.02
N SER A 304 -7.88 10.09 16.73
CA SER A 304 -6.52 10.63 16.63
C SER A 304 -5.89 10.43 15.24
N PHE A 305 -6.38 9.48 14.44
CA PHE A 305 -5.93 9.25 13.07
C PHE A 305 -6.67 10.10 12.03
N GLY A 306 -7.87 10.62 12.35
CA GLY A 306 -8.71 11.44 11.46
C GLY A 306 -8.82 10.96 10.00
N PRO A 307 -9.06 9.66 9.75
CA PRO A 307 -8.97 9.09 8.40
C PRO A 307 -9.94 9.72 7.41
N GLY A 308 -11.16 10.13 7.80
CA GLY A 308 -12.07 10.76 6.85
C GLY A 308 -11.56 12.13 6.41
N LYS A 309 -11.23 13.03 7.36
CA LYS A 309 -10.69 14.36 7.04
C LYS A 309 -9.49 14.27 6.08
N LEU A 310 -8.51 13.43 6.39
CA LEU A 310 -7.30 13.33 5.56
C LEU A 310 -7.52 12.58 4.25
N SER A 311 -8.48 11.65 4.18
CA SER A 311 -8.86 11.00 2.92
C SER A 311 -9.55 11.99 1.98
N HIS A 312 -10.41 12.88 2.51
CA HIS A 312 -10.97 14.01 1.75
C HIS A 312 -9.88 14.97 1.30
N GLU A 313 -8.95 15.35 2.18
CA GLU A 313 -7.85 16.24 1.80
C GLU A 313 -6.93 15.64 0.72
N LEU A 314 -6.62 14.34 0.80
CA LEU A 314 -5.89 13.62 -0.25
C LEU A 314 -6.67 13.64 -1.57
N TYR A 315 -7.97 13.33 -1.53
CA TYR A 315 -8.85 13.34 -2.70
C TYR A 315 -8.88 14.72 -3.36
N ASP A 316 -9.15 15.77 -2.59
CA ASP A 316 -9.27 17.15 -3.10
C ASP A 316 -7.98 17.62 -3.77
N ARG A 317 -6.81 17.30 -3.20
CA ARG A 317 -5.50 17.61 -3.79
C ARG A 317 -5.26 16.86 -5.09
N LEU A 318 -5.55 15.56 -5.12
CA LEU A 318 -5.39 14.74 -6.33
C LEU A 318 -6.31 15.18 -7.46
N VAL A 319 -7.58 15.48 -7.16
CA VAL A 319 -8.54 16.02 -8.13
C VAL A 319 -8.11 17.40 -8.60
N GLY A 320 -7.83 18.31 -7.66
CA GLY A 320 -7.45 19.68 -7.94
C GLY A 320 -6.18 19.77 -8.79
N SER A 321 -5.21 18.89 -8.56
CA SER A 321 -3.97 18.84 -9.33
C SER A 321 -4.16 18.71 -10.85
N GLY A 322 -5.27 18.10 -11.28
CA GLY A 322 -5.51 17.74 -12.68
C GLY A 322 -4.51 16.72 -13.25
N ASN A 323 -3.69 16.08 -12.40
CA ASN A 323 -2.61 15.17 -12.81
C ASN A 323 -2.98 13.68 -12.71
N MET A 324 -4.20 13.37 -12.32
CA MET A 324 -4.78 12.01 -12.34
C MET A 324 -5.69 11.87 -13.57
N ARG A 325 -5.85 10.65 -14.10
CA ARG A 325 -6.88 10.41 -15.13
C ARG A 325 -8.29 10.34 -14.53
N ASP A 326 -8.38 9.86 -13.29
CA ASP A 326 -9.61 9.79 -12.50
C ASP A 326 -9.25 9.60 -11.02
N VAL A 327 -10.12 10.07 -10.12
CA VAL A 327 -9.97 9.91 -8.67
C VAL A 327 -11.35 9.64 -8.07
N VAL A 328 -11.46 8.59 -7.26
CA VAL A 328 -12.68 8.24 -6.51
C VAL A 328 -12.40 8.29 -5.01
N LEU A 329 -13.31 8.89 -4.26
CA LEU A 329 -13.38 8.80 -2.81
C LEU A 329 -14.65 8.03 -2.41
N LYS A 330 -14.52 7.03 -1.55
CA LYS A 330 -15.65 6.23 -1.06
C LYS A 330 -15.64 6.08 0.46
N GLU A 331 -16.67 6.63 1.10
CA GLU A 331 -16.95 6.38 2.50
C GLU A 331 -17.81 5.12 2.66
N TYR A 332 -17.45 4.26 3.61
CA TYR A 332 -18.19 3.05 3.96
C TYR A 332 -18.94 3.25 5.27
N ALA A 333 -20.23 3.55 5.15
CA ALA A 333 -21.12 3.76 6.30
C ALA A 333 -21.07 2.59 7.28
N GLY A 334 -20.93 2.91 8.57
CA GLY A 334 -20.91 1.93 9.66
C GLY A 334 -19.67 1.04 9.77
N GLN A 335 -18.71 1.08 8.84
CA GLN A 335 -17.51 0.24 8.91
C GLN A 335 -16.40 0.88 9.74
N GLU A 336 -15.75 0.09 10.61
CA GLU A 336 -14.53 0.49 11.33
C GLU A 336 -13.29 0.08 10.51
N HIS A 337 -12.10 0.39 11.06
CA HIS A 337 -10.82 0.28 10.37
C HIS A 337 -10.51 -1.12 9.80
N ALA A 338 -10.91 -2.20 10.47
CA ALA A 338 -10.61 -3.55 10.02
C ALA A 338 -11.53 -4.00 8.88
N GLU A 339 -12.83 -3.71 9.01
CA GLU A 339 -13.87 -4.11 8.05
C GLU A 339 -13.68 -3.42 6.70
N VAL A 340 -13.39 -2.12 6.75
CA VAL A 340 -13.27 -1.31 5.53
C VAL A 340 -12.08 -1.73 4.66
N GLY A 341 -11.01 -2.31 5.22
CA GLY A 341 -9.92 -2.86 4.43
C GLY A 341 -10.44 -3.90 3.42
N GLY A 342 -11.28 -4.84 3.84
CA GLY A 342 -11.86 -5.82 2.93
C GLY A 342 -12.82 -5.20 1.90
N SER A 343 -13.69 -4.27 2.33
CA SER A 343 -14.68 -3.64 1.46
C SER A 343 -14.02 -2.75 0.39
N ALA A 344 -13.07 -1.90 0.79
CA ALA A 344 -12.32 -1.03 -0.10
C ALA A 344 -11.41 -1.80 -1.07
N LEU A 345 -10.88 -2.95 -0.67
CA LEU A 345 -10.17 -3.85 -1.58
C LEU A 345 -11.06 -4.31 -2.73
N MET A 346 -12.26 -4.81 -2.44
CA MET A 346 -13.16 -5.36 -3.46
C MET A 346 -13.64 -4.27 -4.42
N ASP A 347 -14.08 -3.13 -3.90
CA ASP A 347 -14.55 -2.02 -4.73
C ASP A 347 -13.40 -1.34 -5.50
N GLY A 348 -12.20 -1.28 -4.92
CA GLY A 348 -11.00 -0.80 -5.61
C GLY A 348 -10.57 -1.73 -6.76
N ILE A 349 -10.70 -3.05 -6.59
CA ILE A 349 -10.47 -4.00 -7.68
C ILE A 349 -11.55 -3.84 -8.77
N ALA A 350 -12.83 -3.69 -8.41
CA ALA A 350 -13.88 -3.42 -9.39
C ALA A 350 -13.57 -2.13 -10.18
N TYR A 351 -13.27 -1.04 -9.44
CA TYR A 351 -12.84 0.23 -10.02
C TYR A 351 -11.66 0.08 -10.99
N PHE A 352 -10.68 -0.75 -10.67
CA PHE A 352 -9.55 -1.01 -11.56
C PHE A 352 -9.94 -1.74 -12.86
N LEU A 353 -10.86 -2.71 -12.77
CA LEU A 353 -11.22 -3.56 -13.92
C LEU A 353 -12.24 -2.88 -14.85
N ASP A 354 -13.07 -1.99 -14.33
CA ASP A 354 -14.25 -1.43 -15.02
C ASP A 354 -13.93 -0.16 -15.82
N TRP A 355 -13.08 -0.31 -16.85
CA TRP A 355 -12.66 0.79 -17.75
C TRP A 355 -12.79 0.42 -19.22
#